data_AF-A0A6A1URQ6-F1
#
_entry.id   AF-A0A6A1URQ6-F1
#
_cell.length_a   1.000
_cell.length_b   1.000
_cell.length_c   1.000
_cell.angle_alpha   90.00
_cell.angle_beta   90.00
_cell.angle_gamma   90.00
#
_symmetry.space_group_name_H-M   'P 1'
#
loop_
_entity.id
_entity.type
_entity.pdbx_description
1 polymer ?
#
loop_
_entity_poly.entity_id
_entity_poly.type
_entity_poly.pdbx_seq_one_letter_code
_entity_poly.pdbx_strand_id
1 'polypeptide(L)'
;MVANTPVLPCDMTVADFTNHISELRNKLGGCGIKDEGLIFPLFLGAENRTDSNILSANPNSLLYARTPSEILRIVYGTGSEYKPGGIYPKGGGGNVAKWFLAKT
;
A
#
# COMPACT_ATOMS: atom_id res chain seq x y z
N MET A 1 12.97 -2.67 -17.42
CA MET A 1 11.88 -2.20 -16.53
C MET A 1 11.10 -1.12 -17.26
N VAL A 2 9.78 -1.06 -17.11
CA VAL A 2 8.90 -0.12 -17.84
C VAL A 2 8.56 1.15 -17.05
N ALA A 3 9.31 1.44 -15.98
CA ALA A 3 9.00 2.49 -15.01
C ALA A 3 8.73 3.87 -15.64
N ASN A 4 9.55 4.28 -16.61
CA ASN A 4 9.43 5.56 -17.31
C ASN A 4 8.46 5.51 -18.52
N THR A 5 7.74 4.42 -18.71
CA THR A 5 6.78 4.30 -19.82
C THR A 5 5.56 5.16 -19.50
N PRO A 6 5.16 6.07 -20.40
CA PRO A 6 3.95 6.87 -20.20
C PRO A 6 2.70 5.97 -20.24
N VAL A 7 1.74 6.25 -19.36
CA VAL A 7 0.46 5.55 -19.27
C VAL A 7 -0.63 6.42 -19.90
N LEU A 8 -0.81 6.30 -21.21
CA LEU A 8 -1.81 7.08 -21.94
C LEU A 8 -3.25 6.66 -21.54
N PRO A 9 -4.21 7.61 -21.46
CA PRO A 9 -4.10 9.04 -21.78
C PRO A 9 -3.63 9.92 -20.61
N CYS A 10 -3.21 9.34 -19.50
CA CYS A 10 -2.76 10.09 -18.33
C CYS A 10 -1.34 10.62 -18.55
N ASP A 11 -1.08 11.87 -18.15
CA ASP A 11 0.25 12.49 -18.21
C ASP A 11 1.12 12.04 -17.02
N MET A 12 1.30 10.72 -16.91
CA MET A 12 2.00 10.04 -15.82
C MET A 12 2.71 8.80 -16.34
N THR A 13 3.82 8.44 -15.71
CA THR A 13 4.56 7.20 -15.99
C THR A 13 4.01 6.03 -15.17
N VAL A 14 4.42 4.81 -15.50
CA VAL A 14 4.13 3.62 -14.68
C VAL A 14 4.66 3.78 -13.25
N ALA A 15 5.82 4.42 -13.08
CA ALA A 15 6.39 4.71 -11.78
C ALA A 15 5.50 5.67 -10.98
N ASP A 16 5.03 6.76 -11.59
CA ASP A 16 4.17 7.74 -10.91
C ASP A 16 2.88 7.10 -10.41
N PHE A 17 2.22 6.30 -11.26
CA PHE A 17 1.02 5.57 -10.88
C PHE A 17 1.26 4.63 -9.69
N THR A 18 2.35 3.86 -9.75
CA THR A 18 2.67 2.87 -8.71
C THR A 18 3.05 3.56 -7.40
N ASN A 19 3.79 4.66 -7.47
CA ASN A 19 4.20 5.44 -6.32
C ASN A 19 2.99 6.12 -5.66
N HIS A 20 2.07 6.73 -6.43
CA HIS A 20 0.84 7.31 -5.88
C HIS A 20 -0.05 6.26 -5.19
N ILE A 21 -0.18 5.05 -5.73
CA ILE A 21 -0.91 3.95 -5.08
C ILE A 21 -0.24 3.57 -3.75
N SER A 22 1.09 3.57 -3.73
CA SER A 22 1.90 3.24 -2.56
C SER A 22 1.77 4.28 -1.46
N GLU A 23 1.84 5.56 -1.81
CA GLU A 23 1.56 6.70 -0.93
C GLU A 23 0.14 6.63 -0.36
N LEU A 24 -0.86 6.34 -1.20
CA LEU A 24 -2.24 6.17 -0.76
C LEU A 24 -2.34 5.03 0.26
N ARG A 25 -1.70 3.89 0.00
CA ARG A 25 -1.67 2.77 0.95
C ARG A 25 -1.00 3.14 2.27
N ASN A 26 0.10 3.88 2.24
CA ASN A 26 0.77 4.36 3.44
C ASN A 26 -0.18 5.25 4.26
N LYS A 27 -0.84 6.20 3.59
CA LYS A 27 -1.82 7.11 4.21
C LYS A 27 -2.99 6.35 4.83
N LEU A 28 -3.57 5.38 4.13
CA LEU A 28 -4.73 4.61 4.61
C LEU A 28 -4.34 3.61 5.70
N GLY A 29 -3.14 3.02 5.63
CA GLY A 29 -2.60 2.15 6.67
C GLY A 29 -2.32 2.90 7.97
N GLY A 30 -2.10 4.22 7.91
CA GLY A 30 -1.85 5.08 9.05
C GLY A 30 -0.36 5.30 9.26
N CYS A 31 0.23 4.61 10.24
CA CYS A 31 1.62 4.86 10.64
C CYS A 31 2.62 3.95 9.92
N GLY A 32 3.78 4.51 9.54
CA GLY A 32 4.90 3.77 8.96
C GLY A 32 4.73 3.44 7.48
N ILE A 33 5.76 2.82 6.90
CA ILE A 33 5.80 2.42 5.50
C ILE A 33 5.08 1.08 5.33
N LYS A 34 4.14 1.03 4.40
CA LYS A 34 3.38 -0.17 3.97
C LYS A 34 3.74 -0.56 2.54
N ASP A 35 4.28 0.37 1.76
CA ASP A 35 4.89 0.18 0.45
C ASP A 35 5.78 1.37 0.08
N GLU A 36 6.74 1.11 -0.79
CA GLU A 36 7.71 2.11 -1.27
C GLU A 36 7.41 2.57 -2.70
N GLY A 37 6.54 1.87 -3.41
CA GLY A 37 6.35 2.05 -4.85
C GLY A 37 7.47 1.41 -5.66
N LEU A 38 7.54 1.81 -6.93
CA LEU A 38 8.42 1.23 -7.93
C LEU A 38 9.81 1.85 -7.92
N ILE A 39 9.90 3.15 -7.63
CA ILE A 39 11.15 3.92 -7.53
C ILE A 39 11.12 4.74 -6.24
N PHE A 40 12.19 4.66 -5.45
CA PHE A 40 12.29 5.28 -4.13
C PHE A 40 13.77 5.60 -3.77
N PRO A 41 14.05 6.41 -2.73
CA PRO A 41 15.42 6.71 -2.31
C PRO A 41 16.23 5.46 -1.93
N LEU A 42 17.50 5.39 -2.37
CA LEU A 42 18.39 4.24 -2.15
C LEU A 42 18.48 3.75 -0.69
N PHE A 43 18.40 4.66 0.28
CA PHE A 43 18.49 4.32 1.71
C PHE A 43 17.24 3.62 2.28
N LEU A 44 16.14 3.58 1.53
CA LEU A 44 14.95 2.80 1.88
C LEU A 44 15.00 1.39 1.31
N GLY A 45 15.73 1.20 0.20
CA GLY A 45 15.74 -0.07 -0.52
C GLY A 45 16.44 -1.21 0.17
N ALA A 46 16.17 -2.40 -0.34
CA ALA A 46 16.82 -3.63 0.07
C ALA A 46 18.35 -3.47 0.10
N GLU A 47 18.94 -3.81 1.25
CA GLU A 47 20.37 -3.72 1.52
C GLU A 47 20.99 -2.31 1.36
N ASN A 48 20.18 -1.25 1.28
CA ASN A 48 20.62 0.10 0.87
C ASN A 48 21.34 0.11 -0.49
N ARG A 49 20.95 -0.79 -1.39
CA ARG A 49 21.62 -1.03 -2.68
C ARG A 49 20.69 -0.96 -3.88
N THR A 50 19.39 -0.85 -3.65
CA THR A 50 18.38 -0.73 -4.71
C THR A 50 17.55 0.53 -4.52
N ASP A 51 17.20 1.17 -5.62
CA ASP A 51 16.31 2.34 -5.70
C ASP A 51 15.01 2.00 -6.43
N SER A 52 14.82 0.72 -6.75
CA SER A 52 13.64 0.18 -7.41
C SER A 52 13.35 -1.24 -6.95
N ASN A 53 12.10 -1.67 -7.07
CA ASN A 53 11.68 -3.00 -6.66
C ASN A 53 10.61 -3.60 -7.60
N ILE A 54 10.52 -4.93 -7.64
CA ILE A 54 9.29 -5.64 -8.07
C ILE A 54 8.48 -6.03 -6.82
N LEU A 55 9.19 -6.28 -5.72
CA LEU A 55 8.64 -6.64 -4.43
C LEU A 55 9.27 -5.73 -3.37
N SER A 56 8.47 -4.90 -2.71
CA SER A 56 8.93 -3.93 -1.71
C SER A 56 9.47 -4.61 -0.45
N ALA A 57 10.64 -4.15 0.01
CA ALA A 57 11.35 -4.71 1.14
C ALA A 57 12.25 -3.64 1.77
N ASN A 58 12.35 -3.67 3.10
CA ASN A 58 13.20 -2.76 3.86
C ASN A 58 14.70 -3.05 3.66
N PRO A 59 15.61 -2.25 4.25
CA PRO A 59 17.06 -2.46 4.10
C PRO A 59 17.61 -3.81 4.58
N ASN A 60 16.83 -4.60 5.32
CA ASN A 60 17.19 -5.97 5.71
C ASN A 60 16.59 -7.03 4.78
N SER A 61 16.07 -6.62 3.61
CA SER A 61 15.39 -7.47 2.63
C SER A 61 14.14 -8.17 3.19
N LEU A 62 13.46 -7.54 4.17
CA LEU A 62 12.21 -8.01 4.73
C LEU A 62 11.02 -7.20 4.22
N LEU A 63 9.94 -7.88 3.87
CA LEU A 63 8.69 -7.26 3.41
C LEU A 63 8.06 -6.39 4.51
N TYR A 64 7.42 -5.30 4.11
CA TYR A 64 6.65 -4.47 5.03
C TYR A 64 5.42 -5.22 5.56
N ALA A 65 5.48 -5.57 6.84
CA ALA A 65 4.38 -6.20 7.55
C ALA A 65 3.20 -5.24 7.68
N ARG A 66 1.99 -5.82 7.66
CA ARG A 66 0.73 -5.10 7.87
C ARG A 66 -0.11 -5.86 8.87
N THR A 67 -0.71 -5.14 9.82
CA THR A 67 -1.68 -5.74 10.74
C THR A 67 -3.03 -5.94 10.04
N PRO A 68 -3.92 -6.80 10.57
CA PRO A 68 -5.26 -6.93 10.00
C PRO A 68 -6.04 -5.61 9.92
N SER A 69 -5.91 -4.69 10.90
CA SER A 69 -6.60 -3.41 10.82
C SER A 69 -6.05 -2.54 9.70
N GLU A 70 -4.73 -2.48 9.54
CA GLU A 70 -4.09 -1.74 8.45
C GLU A 70 -4.54 -2.24 7.08
N ILE A 71 -4.58 -3.57 6.90
CA ILE A 71 -5.10 -4.19 5.68
C ILE A 71 -6.55 -3.73 5.43
N LEU A 72 -7.43 -3.83 6.45
CA LEU A 72 -8.83 -3.44 6.33
C LEU A 72 -9.01 -1.95 5.98
N ARG A 73 -8.27 -1.05 6.64
CA ARG A 73 -8.27 0.39 6.33
C ARG A 73 -7.93 0.68 4.87
N ILE A 74 -6.92 -0.02 4.34
CA ILE A 74 -6.46 0.10 2.97
C ILE A 74 -7.51 -0.43 1.99
N VAL A 75 -8.00 -1.67 2.17
CA VAL A 75 -8.94 -2.27 1.22
C VAL A 75 -10.33 -1.64 1.27
N TYR A 76 -10.73 -1.08 2.42
CA TYR A 76 -11.96 -0.29 2.53
C TYR A 76 -11.80 1.11 1.94
N GLY A 77 -10.57 1.60 1.75
CA GLY A 77 -10.32 2.93 1.18
C GLY A 77 -10.72 4.09 2.10
N THR A 78 -11.14 3.82 3.34
CA THR A 78 -11.66 4.81 4.29
C THR A 78 -10.63 5.28 5.30
N GLY A 79 -9.50 4.56 5.42
CA GLY A 79 -8.53 4.77 6.49
C GLY A 79 -9.02 4.26 7.85
N SER A 80 -10.16 3.56 7.90
CA SER A 80 -10.74 3.00 9.11
C SER A 80 -11.19 1.54 8.91
N GLU A 81 -10.69 0.65 9.76
CA GLU A 81 -11.05 -0.77 9.80
C GLU A 81 -12.49 -1.01 10.27
N TYR A 82 -13.11 0.01 10.86
CA TYR A 82 -14.50 0.01 11.35
C TYR A 82 -15.49 0.46 10.28
N LYS A 83 -15.02 1.11 9.20
CA LYS A 83 -15.87 1.71 8.17
C LYS A 83 -15.63 1.03 6.82
N PRO A 84 -16.51 0.11 6.39
CA PRO A 84 -16.39 -0.54 5.10
C PRO A 84 -16.61 0.46 3.95
N GLY A 85 -16.13 0.10 2.76
CA GLY A 85 -16.08 0.99 1.60
C GLY A 85 -15.20 0.39 0.50
N GLY A 86 -14.83 1.20 -0.49
CA GLY A 86 -13.79 0.85 -1.47
C GLY A 86 -14.01 -0.52 -2.14
N ILE A 87 -13.02 -1.40 -2.03
CA ILE A 87 -13.04 -2.74 -2.64
C ILE A 87 -14.08 -3.65 -1.96
N TYR A 88 -14.38 -3.42 -0.68
CA TYR A 88 -15.37 -4.17 0.09
C TYR A 88 -16.44 -3.23 0.66
N PRO A 89 -17.40 -2.76 -0.15
CA PRO A 89 -18.39 -1.76 0.26
C PRO A 89 -19.24 -2.19 1.47
N LYS A 90 -19.43 -3.51 1.65
CA LYS A 90 -20.19 -4.11 2.75
C LYS A 90 -19.31 -4.73 3.84
N GLY A 91 -18.00 -4.55 3.75
CA GLY A 91 -17.02 -5.15 4.64
C GLY A 91 -16.65 -6.59 4.29
N GLY A 92 -15.57 -7.07 4.91
CA GLY A 92 -15.10 -8.44 4.75
C GLY A 92 -15.98 -9.46 5.49
N GLY A 93 -16.22 -10.63 4.88
CA GLY A 93 -17.08 -11.67 5.47
C GLY A 93 -16.43 -12.55 6.55
N GLY A 94 -15.11 -12.47 6.72
CA GLY A 94 -14.36 -13.26 7.68
C GLY A 94 -14.51 -12.78 9.13
N ASN A 95 -14.23 -13.67 10.09
CA ASN A 95 -14.42 -13.38 11.52
C ASN A 95 -13.64 -12.14 12.00
N VAL A 96 -12.39 -11.97 11.53
CA VAL A 96 -11.56 -10.81 11.89
C VAL A 96 -12.20 -9.49 11.41
N ALA A 97 -12.65 -9.43 10.16
CA ALA A 97 -13.28 -8.24 9.60
C ALA A 97 -14.60 -7.91 10.32
N LYS A 98 -15.45 -8.93 10.56
CA LYS A 98 -16.71 -8.76 11.30
C LYS A 98 -16.49 -8.28 12.74
N TRP A 99 -15.43 -8.74 13.41
CA TRP A 99 -15.12 -8.29 14.77
C TRP A 99 -14.82 -6.79 14.83
N PHE A 100 -14.13 -6.22 13.84
CA PHE A 100 -13.94 -4.77 13.76
C PHE A 100 -15.27 -4.04 13.51
N LEU A 101 -16.11 -4.51 12.59
CA LEU A 101 -17.40 -3.85 12.31
C LEU A 101 -18.34 -3.81 13.52
N ALA A 102 -18.22 -4.76 14.44
CA ALA A 102 -19.03 -4.79 15.67
C ALA A 102 -18.56 -3.80 16.75
N LYS A 103 -17.37 -3.19 16.59
CA LYS A 103 -16.73 -2.31 17.58
C LYS A 103 -16.94 -0.81 17.32
N THR A 104 -17.82 -0.46 16.38
CA THR A 104 -18.17 0.92 15.98
C THR A 104 -18.73 1.75 17.11
#